data_AF-A0A8C5EZT7-F1
#
_entry.id   AF-A0A8C5EZT7-F1
#
_cell.length_a   1.000
_cell.length_b   1.000
_cell.length_c   1.000
_cell.angle_alpha   90.00
_cell.angle_beta   90.00
_cell.angle_gamma   90.00
#
_symmetry.space_group_name_H-M   'P 1'
#
loop_
_entity.id
_entity.type
_entity.pdbx_description
1 polymer ?
#
loop_
_entity_poly.entity_id
_entity_poly.type
_entity_poly.pdbx_seq_one_letter_code
_entity_poly.pdbx_strand_id
1 'polypeptide(L)'
;MRAEIAEVVSFLKSLVKLKNNVKAEKIDLFGKRLAVVLQEKFEGHWYPENPSKGQAYRCIRVNNLHQQDPELLRACRESGIKYSDLGLPWEITLWVDPGEVSAPSWNPENMRSGMGASNPQPHNRTPIPWRNKLWVPPNGTPTINNNFFYQ
;
A
#
# COMPACT_ATOMS: atom_id res chain seq x y z
N MET A 1 -4.52 2.11 -13.50
CA MET A 1 -3.25 2.45 -12.79
C MET A 1 -3.44 3.52 -11.72
N ARG A 2 -3.87 4.75 -12.07
CA ARG A 2 -3.93 5.86 -11.10
C ARG A 2 -4.86 5.59 -9.92
N ALA A 3 -6.01 4.97 -10.17
CA ALA A 3 -6.97 4.63 -9.11
C ALA A 3 -6.39 3.60 -8.13
N GLU A 4 -5.72 2.57 -8.66
CA GLU A 4 -5.11 1.48 -7.89
C GLU A 4 -3.90 1.98 -7.08
N ILE A 5 -3.10 2.89 -7.65
CA ILE A 5 -2.05 3.58 -6.91
C ILE A 5 -2.65 4.45 -5.79
N ALA A 6 -3.70 5.24 -6.07
CA ALA A 6 -4.34 6.08 -5.05
C ALA A 6 -4.90 5.23 -3.89
N GLU A 7 -5.44 4.06 -4.22
CA GLU A 7 -5.99 3.09 -3.27
C GLU A 7 -4.90 2.51 -2.35
N VAL A 8 -3.80 1.98 -2.90
CA VAL A 8 -2.70 1.46 -2.08
C VAL A 8 -2.01 2.55 -1.26
N VAL A 9 -1.87 3.76 -1.81
CA VAL A 9 -1.31 4.92 -1.11
C VAL A 9 -2.21 5.32 0.06
N SER A 10 -3.53 5.34 -0.14
CA SER A 10 -4.50 5.64 0.93
C SER A 10 -4.41 4.62 2.07
N PHE A 11 -4.34 3.33 1.72
CA PHE A 11 -4.13 2.26 2.69
C PHE A 11 -2.85 2.47 3.50
N LEU A 12 -1.71 2.70 2.86
CA LEU A 12 -0.44 2.91 3.57
C LEU A 12 -0.44 4.17 4.42
N LYS A 13 -1.01 5.29 3.94
CA LYS A 13 -1.19 6.51 4.76
C LYS A 13 -2.00 6.22 6.03
N SER A 14 -3.00 5.34 5.95
CA SER A 14 -3.81 4.97 7.12
C SER A 14 -2.98 4.23 8.17
N LEU A 15 -2.04 3.36 7.77
CA LEU A 15 -1.12 2.68 8.68
C LEU A 15 -0.19 3.66 9.41
N VAL A 16 0.35 4.65 8.70
CA VAL A 16 1.20 5.70 9.31
C VAL A 16 0.41 6.50 10.35
N LYS A 17 -0.86 6.83 10.04
CA LYS A 17 -1.74 7.56 10.97
C LYS A 17 -2.00 6.79 12.27
N LEU A 18 -2.08 5.45 12.22
CA LEU A 18 -2.30 4.62 13.42
C LEU A 18 -1.16 4.71 14.44
N LYS A 19 0.08 5.02 14.01
CA LYS A 19 1.21 5.22 14.93
C LYS A 19 1.14 6.55 15.70
N ASN A 20 0.34 7.50 15.23
CA ASN A 20 0.11 8.82 15.84
C ASN A 20 1.40 9.58 16.23
N ASN A 21 2.50 9.33 15.51
CA ASN A 21 3.83 9.87 15.79
C ASN A 21 4.40 10.71 14.62
N VAL A 22 3.67 10.80 13.50
CA VAL A 22 4.06 11.57 12.31
C VAL A 22 3.07 12.71 12.06
N LYS A 23 3.59 13.91 11.78
CA LYS A 23 2.79 15.08 11.40
C LYS A 23 1.99 14.83 10.12
N ALA A 24 0.76 15.32 10.05
CA ALA A 24 -0.13 15.15 8.90
C ALA A 24 0.48 15.62 7.57
N GLU A 25 1.24 16.72 7.58
CA GLU A 25 1.95 17.26 6.42
C GLU A 25 2.96 16.26 5.83
N LYS A 26 3.73 15.58 6.70
CA LYS A 26 4.69 14.56 6.27
C LYS A 26 3.97 13.32 5.72
N ILE A 27 2.85 12.92 6.33
CA ILE A 27 2.02 11.80 5.84
C ILE A 27 1.46 12.12 4.45
N ASP A 28 1.06 13.37 4.21
CA ASP A 28 0.59 13.79 2.90
C ASP A 28 1.70 13.80 1.86
N LEU A 29 2.87 14.36 2.20
CA LEU A 29 4.05 14.35 1.35
C LEU A 29 4.50 12.91 1.03
N PHE A 30 4.51 12.01 2.00
CA PHE A 30 4.79 10.59 1.79
C PHE A 30 3.84 9.97 0.76
N GLY A 31 2.55 10.24 0.87
CA GLY A 31 1.57 9.75 -0.10
C GLY A 31 1.83 10.24 -1.52
N LYS A 32 2.15 11.54 -1.67
CA LYS A 32 2.50 12.13 -2.98
C LYS A 32 3.76 11.49 -3.56
N ARG A 33 4.82 11.36 -2.75
CA ARG A 33 6.08 10.75 -3.18
C ARG A 33 5.90 9.28 -3.55
N LEU A 34 5.16 8.53 -2.75
CA LEU A 34 4.87 7.13 -3.05
C LEU A 34 4.08 6.97 -4.36
N ALA A 35 3.09 7.84 -4.62
CA ALA A 35 2.33 7.78 -5.86
C ALA A 35 3.23 7.97 -7.11
N VAL A 36 4.16 8.94 -7.05
CA VAL A 36 5.15 9.17 -8.12
C VAL A 36 6.05 7.95 -8.29
N VAL A 37 6.63 7.44 -7.19
CA VAL A 37 7.53 6.28 -7.21
C VAL A 37 6.84 5.04 -7.81
N LEU A 38 5.60 4.76 -7.43
CA LEU A 38 4.85 3.61 -7.96
C LEU A 38 4.45 3.82 -9.42
N GLN A 39 4.13 5.05 -9.83
CA GLN A 39 3.84 5.36 -11.23
C GLN A 39 5.06 5.12 -12.12
N GLU A 40 6.22 5.63 -11.72
CA GLU A 40 7.51 5.37 -12.40
C GLU A 40 7.82 3.88 -12.44
N LYS A 41 7.66 3.16 -11.32
CA LYS A 41 7.89 1.72 -11.25
C LYS A 41 7.01 0.98 -12.25
N PHE A 42 5.71 1.27 -12.28
CA PHE A 42 4.74 0.50 -13.07
C PHE A 42 4.73 0.85 -14.56
N GLU A 43 5.43 1.91 -14.97
CA GLU A 43 5.59 2.27 -16.38
C GLU A 43 6.22 1.11 -17.18
N GLY A 44 5.67 0.84 -18.37
CA GLY A 44 6.05 -0.33 -19.19
C GLY A 44 5.65 -1.70 -18.62
N HIS A 45 5.08 -1.76 -17.41
CA HIS A 45 4.73 -3.00 -16.72
C HIS A 45 3.25 -3.04 -16.29
N TRP A 46 2.37 -2.34 -16.99
CA TRP A 46 0.93 -2.30 -16.72
C TRP A 46 0.14 -2.88 -17.91
N TYR A 47 -0.56 -3.98 -17.70
CA TYR A 47 -1.20 -4.77 -18.77
C TYR A 47 -2.69 -4.99 -18.47
N PRO A 48 -3.59 -4.05 -18.82
CA PRO A 48 -5.02 -4.15 -18.52
C PRO A 48 -5.70 -5.42 -19.03
N GLU A 49 -5.27 -5.91 -20.20
CA GLU A 49 -5.82 -7.10 -20.87
C GLU A 49 -5.34 -8.40 -20.21
N ASN A 50 -4.21 -8.35 -19.49
CA ASN A 50 -3.69 -9.47 -18.73
C ASN A 50 -3.10 -8.97 -17.39
N PRO A 51 -3.95 -8.68 -16.39
CA PRO A 51 -3.53 -8.07 -15.12
C PRO A 51 -2.43 -8.87 -14.40
N SER A 52 -2.42 -10.20 -14.56
CA SER A 52 -1.42 -11.07 -13.95
C SER A 52 0.00 -10.88 -14.50
N LYS A 53 0.13 -10.39 -15.73
CA LYS A 53 1.44 -10.13 -16.35
C LYS A 53 2.14 -9.00 -15.60
N GLY A 54 3.38 -9.23 -15.17
CA GLY A 54 4.18 -8.23 -14.44
C GLY A 54 3.76 -7.98 -12.99
N GLN A 55 2.79 -8.72 -12.42
CA GLN A 55 2.31 -8.48 -11.05
C GLN A 55 3.40 -8.65 -9.98
N ALA A 56 4.31 -9.62 -10.13
CA ALA A 56 5.41 -9.84 -9.20
C ALA A 56 6.37 -8.63 -9.16
N TYR A 57 6.55 -7.97 -10.30
CA TYR A 57 7.34 -6.75 -10.39
C TYR A 57 6.60 -5.57 -9.73
N ARG A 58 5.28 -5.45 -9.89
CA ARG A 58 4.48 -4.37 -9.27
C ARG A 58 4.20 -4.56 -7.78
N CYS A 59 4.41 -5.77 -7.26
CA CYS A 59 4.21 -6.11 -5.87
C CYS A 59 5.02 -5.18 -4.93
N ILE A 60 4.39 -4.78 -3.83
CA ILE A 60 5.05 -4.14 -2.69
C ILE A 60 5.15 -5.20 -1.59
N ARG A 61 6.36 -5.50 -1.11
CA ARG A 61 6.55 -6.63 -0.20
C ARG A 61 7.53 -6.32 0.92
N VAL A 62 7.08 -6.62 2.14
CA VAL A 62 7.91 -6.62 3.35
C VAL A 62 7.83 -7.99 3.99
N ASN A 63 8.98 -8.59 4.30
CA ASN A 63 9.09 -9.88 5.01
C ASN A 63 10.49 -10.02 5.66
N ASN A 64 10.78 -11.20 6.24
CA ASN A 64 12.08 -11.50 6.85
C ASN A 64 13.30 -11.30 5.94
N LEU A 65 13.19 -11.63 4.65
CA LEU A 65 14.26 -11.52 3.66
C LEU A 65 14.34 -10.11 3.06
N HIS A 66 13.19 -9.43 2.96
CA HIS A 66 13.04 -8.10 2.38
C HIS A 66 12.38 -7.19 3.42
N GLN A 67 13.15 -6.76 4.41
CA GLN A 67 12.63 -5.98 5.54
C GLN A 67 12.21 -4.56 5.15
N GLN A 68 12.73 -4.05 4.03
CA GLN A 68 12.38 -2.76 3.47
C GLN A 68 12.08 -2.90 1.98
N ASP A 69 10.88 -2.51 1.60
CA ASP A 69 10.51 -2.37 0.20
C ASP A 69 11.20 -1.12 -0.38
N PRO A 70 11.91 -1.22 -1.53
CA PRO A 70 12.69 -0.11 -2.07
C PRO A 70 11.86 1.14 -2.37
N GLU A 71 10.61 0.96 -2.83
CA GLU A 71 9.73 2.06 -3.19
C GLU A 71 9.22 2.78 -1.93
N LEU A 72 8.84 2.01 -0.90
CA LEU A 72 8.48 2.57 0.40
C LEU A 72 9.67 3.32 1.03
N LEU A 73 10.87 2.75 0.94
CA LEU A 73 12.09 3.37 1.47
C LEU A 73 12.42 4.69 0.76
N ARG A 74 12.27 4.73 -0.58
CA ARG A 74 12.44 5.96 -1.36
C ARG A 74 11.42 7.03 -0.94
N ALA A 75 10.14 6.67 -0.86
CA ALA A 75 9.09 7.60 -0.44
C ALA A 75 9.30 8.12 1.00
N CYS A 76 9.77 7.27 1.92
CA CYS A 76 10.16 7.67 3.27
C CYS A 76 11.29 8.71 3.26
N ARG A 77 12.36 8.45 2.50
CA ARG A 77 13.51 9.36 2.38
C ARG A 77 13.09 10.72 1.83
N GLU A 78 12.26 10.75 0.79
CA GLU A 78 11.81 11.98 0.14
C GLU A 78 10.77 12.77 0.96
N SER A 79 10.12 12.14 1.94
CA SER A 79 9.14 12.78 2.84
C SER A 79 9.66 13.06 4.24
N GLY A 80 10.84 12.56 4.58
CA GLY A 80 11.42 12.68 5.92
C GLY A 80 10.65 11.90 6.99
N ILE A 81 9.97 10.82 6.61
CA ILE A 81 9.37 9.82 7.51
C ILE A 81 10.39 8.69 7.71
N LYS A 82 10.57 8.20 8.94
CA LYS A 82 11.40 7.01 9.17
C LYS A 82 10.62 5.77 8.73
N TYR A 83 11.30 4.80 8.12
CA TYR A 83 10.64 3.57 7.68
C TYR A 83 9.89 2.85 8.84
N SER A 84 10.46 2.88 10.05
CA SER A 84 9.85 2.33 11.27
C SER A 84 8.51 2.98 11.65
N ASP A 85 8.27 4.21 11.21
CA ASP A 85 7.04 4.95 11.50
C ASP A 85 5.89 4.58 10.55
N LEU A 86 6.15 3.78 9.51
CA LEU A 86 5.10 3.35 8.57
C LEU A 86 4.04 2.45 9.21
N GLY A 87 4.36 1.83 10.35
CA GLY A 87 3.43 0.94 11.04
C GLY A 87 3.06 -0.32 10.26
N LEU A 88 3.94 -0.75 9.34
CA LEU A 88 3.77 -2.00 8.62
C LEU A 88 3.83 -3.19 9.59
N PRO A 89 3.06 -4.25 9.33
CA PRO A 89 3.22 -5.50 10.07
C PRO A 89 4.57 -6.14 9.70
N TRP A 90 4.95 -7.18 10.45
CA TRP A 90 6.19 -7.91 10.21
C TRP A 90 6.28 -8.49 8.79
N GLU A 91 5.16 -8.99 8.26
CA GLU A 91 5.06 -9.42 6.87
C GLU A 91 3.81 -8.82 6.20
N ILE A 92 3.99 -8.19 5.04
CA ILE A 92 2.89 -7.72 4.20
C ILE A 92 3.25 -7.87 2.74
N THR A 93 2.27 -8.31 1.94
CA THR A 93 2.37 -8.36 0.49
C THR A 93 1.16 -7.64 -0.10
N LEU A 94 1.41 -6.57 -0.86
CA LEU A 94 0.38 -5.80 -1.56
C LEU A 94 0.54 -6.02 -3.06
N TRP A 95 -0.55 -6.43 -3.70
CA TRP A 95 -0.65 -6.56 -5.15
C TRP A 95 -1.37 -5.34 -5.70
N VAL A 96 -0.78 -4.70 -6.70
CA VAL A 96 -1.35 -3.52 -7.38
C VAL A 96 -1.44 -3.86 -8.86
N ASP A 97 -2.61 -4.35 -9.26
CA ASP A 97 -2.88 -4.90 -10.57
C ASP A 97 -3.98 -4.09 -11.28
N PRO A 98 -4.05 -4.10 -12.62
CA PRO A 98 -5.16 -3.49 -13.34
C PRO A 98 -6.53 -3.98 -12.86
N GLY A 99 -7.34 -3.06 -12.31
CA GLY A 99 -8.66 -3.36 -11.79
C GLY A 99 -8.70 -3.96 -10.37
N GLU A 100 -7.56 -4.22 -9.71
CA GLU A 100 -7.53 -4.84 -8.39
C GLU A 100 -6.33 -4.37 -7.54
N VAL A 101 -6.60 -3.98 -6.29
CA VAL A 101 -5.58 -3.94 -5.23
C VAL A 101 -5.96 -4.92 -4.13
N SER A 102 -5.01 -5.76 -3.72
CA SER A 102 -5.24 -6.75 -2.67
C SER A 102 -4.04 -6.86 -1.72
N ALA A 103 -4.34 -7.24 -0.48
CA ALA A 103 -3.34 -7.42 0.58
C ALA A 103 -3.56 -8.76 1.29
N PRO A 104 -3.47 -9.93 0.63
CA PRO A 104 -4.02 -11.19 1.16
C PRO A 104 -3.50 -11.62 2.53
N SER A 105 -2.27 -11.23 2.89
CA SER A 105 -1.66 -11.51 4.19
C SER A 105 -2.06 -10.49 5.28
N TRP A 106 -2.81 -9.45 4.93
CA TRP A 106 -3.22 -8.39 5.84
C TRP A 106 -4.44 -8.82 6.67
N ASN A 107 -4.22 -8.93 7.97
CA ASN A 107 -5.27 -9.00 8.97
C ASN A 107 -4.95 -7.99 10.07
N PRO A 108 -5.84 -7.02 10.38
CA PRO A 108 -5.61 -6.08 11.47
C PRO A 108 -5.41 -6.75 12.84
N GLU A 109 -5.96 -7.95 13.06
CA GLU A 109 -5.75 -8.73 14.29
C GLU A 109 -4.35 -9.34 14.37
N ASN A 110 -3.74 -9.68 13.22
CA ASN A 110 -2.39 -10.26 13.14
C ASN A 110 -1.29 -9.21 13.40
N MET A 111 -1.59 -7.91 13.41
CA MET A 111 -0.64 -6.88 13.85
C MET A 111 -0.13 -7.11 15.29
N ARG A 112 -0.87 -7.87 16.12
CA ARG A 112 -0.48 -8.18 17.51
C ARG A 112 0.26 -9.49 17.71
N SER A 113 0.13 -10.48 16.81
CA SER A 113 0.53 -11.86 17.09
C SER A 113 1.87 -12.29 16.49
N GLY A 114 2.45 -11.52 15.56
CA GLY A 114 3.73 -11.86 14.94
C GLY A 114 3.72 -13.16 14.12
N MET A 115 2.55 -13.78 13.89
CA MET A 115 2.43 -14.98 13.07
C MET A 115 2.36 -14.59 11.60
N GLY A 116 3.36 -15.01 10.82
CA GLY A 116 3.42 -14.82 9.38
C GLY A 116 2.27 -15.54 8.68
N ALA A 117 1.52 -14.81 7.85
CA ALA A 117 0.52 -15.42 6.97
C ALA A 117 1.21 -15.94 5.71
N SER A 118 0.90 -17.18 5.30
CA SER A 118 1.36 -17.74 4.04
C SER A 118 1.01 -16.82 2.87
N ASN A 119 1.98 -16.42 2.05
CA ASN A 119 1.80 -15.55 0.89
C ASN A 119 1.05 -16.29 -0.22
N PRO A 120 -0.27 -16.11 -0.39
CA PRO A 120 -1.03 -16.89 -1.35
C PRO A 120 -0.73 -16.39 -2.76
N GLN A 121 -0.68 -17.33 -3.70
CA GLN A 121 -0.52 -17.01 -5.12
C GLN A 121 -1.71 -16.18 -5.63
N PRO A 122 -1.52 -15.34 -6.67
CA PRO A 122 -2.52 -14.44 -7.23
C PRO A 122 -3.90 -15.03 -7.52
N HIS A 123 -3.95 -16.28 -7.96
CA HIS A 123 -5.19 -16.97 -8.31
C HIS A 123 -6.00 -17.45 -7.10
N ASN A 124 -5.41 -17.43 -5.90
CA ASN A 124 -6.06 -17.81 -4.63
C ASN A 124 -6.35 -16.59 -3.75
N ARG A 125 -6.31 -15.38 -4.31
CA ARG A 125 -6.63 -14.15 -3.58
C ARG A 125 -8.14 -14.06 -3.42
N THR A 126 -8.61 -13.97 -2.18
CA THR A 126 -9.93 -13.36 -1.93
C THR A 126 -9.76 -11.85 -2.13
N PRO A 127 -10.55 -11.20 -3.01
CA PRO A 127 -10.60 -9.74 -3.07
C PRO A 127 -10.87 -9.23 -1.67
N ILE A 128 -9.99 -8.40 -1.13
CA ILE A 128 -10.20 -7.91 0.22
C ILE A 128 -11.36 -6.92 0.17
N PRO A 129 -12.45 -7.14 0.93
CA PRO A 129 -13.60 -6.24 0.96
C PRO A 129 -13.30 -5.04 1.86
N TRP A 130 -12.12 -4.42 1.76
CA TRP A 130 -11.81 -3.23 2.55
C TRP A 130 -12.76 -2.07 2.18
N ARG A 131 -13.36 -2.09 0.97
CA ARG A 131 -14.54 -1.25 0.62
C ARG A 131 -15.71 -1.38 1.61
N ASN A 132 -15.89 -2.54 2.24
CA ASN A 132 -17.05 -2.84 3.09
C ASN A 132 -16.70 -3.10 4.57
N LYS A 133 -15.43 -3.22 4.97
CA LYS A 133 -15.07 -3.54 6.37
C LYS A 133 -13.87 -2.82 7.00
N LEU A 134 -13.19 -1.90 6.31
CA LEU A 134 -12.16 -1.07 6.96
C LEU A 134 -12.67 0.37 7.14
N TRP A 135 -13.23 0.60 8.33
CA TRP A 135 -13.35 1.90 9.00
C TRP A 135 -14.20 2.96 8.30
N VAL A 136 -15.44 3.12 8.77
CA VAL A 136 -16.17 4.39 8.67
C VAL A 136 -15.61 5.29 9.78
N PRO A 137 -14.86 6.38 9.49
CA PRO A 137 -14.60 7.40 10.52
C PRO A 137 -15.94 7.84 11.11
N PRO A 138 -16.00 8.29 12.39
CA PRO A 138 -17.21 8.91 12.94
C PRO A 138 -17.75 10.05 12.05
N ASN A 139 -16.91 10.63 11.18
CA ASN A 139 -17.23 11.72 10.28
C ASN A 139 -16.82 11.40 8.81
N GLY A 140 -17.64 10.61 8.10
CA GLY A 140 -17.74 10.65 6.63
C GLY A 140 -16.88 9.67 5.82
N THR A 141 -17.48 9.11 4.77
CA THR A 141 -16.82 8.24 3.79
C THR A 141 -15.51 8.83 3.26
N PRO A 142 -14.39 8.07 3.19
CA PRO A 142 -13.19 8.55 2.54
C PRO A 142 -13.45 8.59 1.03
N THR A 143 -13.61 9.79 0.48
CA THR A 143 -13.46 9.98 -0.97
C THR A 143 -12.00 9.67 -1.33
N ILE A 144 -11.80 8.75 -2.28
CA ILE A 144 -10.48 8.49 -2.86
C ILE A 144 -10.10 9.77 -3.60
N ASN A 145 -9.32 10.64 -2.94
CA ASN A 145 -8.89 11.89 -3.53
C ASN A 145 -7.68 11.63 -4.43
N ASN A 146 -7.89 11.68 -5.74
CA ASN A 146 -6.87 11.44 -6.77
C ASN A 146 -5.83 12.58 -6.93
N ASN A 147 -5.79 13.54 -5.99
CA ASN A 147 -4.89 14.70 -6.02
C ASN A 147 -3.40 14.37 -5.89
N PHE A 148 -3.00 13.11 -5.72
CA PHE A 148 -1.58 12.70 -5.67
C PHE A 148 -0.80 12.98 -6.96
N PHE A 149 -1.49 13.13 -8.10
CA PHE A 149 -0.89 13.19 -9.43
C PHE A 149 -0.86 14.60 -10.07
N TYR A 150 -1.28 15.65 -9.34
CA TYR A 150 -1.51 16.99 -9.89
C TYR A 150 -0.62 18.09 -9.28
N GLN A 151 0.55 17.75 -8.73
CA GLN A 151 1.51 18.73 -8.18
C GLN A 151 2.94 18.41 -8.57
#